data_AF-A0A938ZV01-F1
#
_entry.id   AF-A0A938ZV01-F1
#
_cell.length_a   1.000
_cell.length_b   1.000
_cell.length_c   1.000
_cell.angle_alpha   90.00
_cell.angle_beta   90.00
_cell.angle_gamma   90.00
#
_symmetry.space_group_name_H-M   'P 1'
#
loop_
_entity.id
_entity.type
_entity.pdbx_description
1 polymer ?
#
loop_
_entity_poly.entity_id
_entity_poly.type
_entity_poly.pdbx_seq_one_letter_code
_entity_poly.pdbx_strand_id
1 'polypeptide(L)' 'MDSSWSLPLPLKEYAMSRVTVYFYSDRWVPIKFCFLEKAILLHHKANLEGKEILLFPADLDPNEFSTSFN' A
#
# COMPACT_ATOMS: atom_id res chain seq x y z
N MET A 1 -18.48 6.62 -17.08
CA MET A 1 -17.19 6.94 -16.42
C MET A 1 -16.69 5.64 -15.83
N ASP A 2 -16.20 4.76 -16.70
CA ASP A 2 -15.64 3.48 -16.29
C ASP A 2 -14.20 3.76 -15.86
N SER A 3 -13.99 3.86 -14.55
CA SER A 3 -12.65 3.94 -14.00
C SER A 3 -11.94 2.65 -14.38
N SER A 4 -11.11 2.69 -15.43
CA SER A 4 -10.30 1.55 -15.91
C SER A 4 -9.25 1.08 -14.88
N TRP A 5 -9.29 1.62 -13.66
CA TRP A 5 -8.42 1.31 -12.54
C TRP A 5 -9.09 0.48 -11.45
N SER A 6 -10.31 -0.03 -11.67
CA SER A 6 -10.87 -1.10 -10.84
C SER A 6 -10.22 -2.44 -11.19
N LEU A 7 -8.93 -2.57 -10.86
CA LEU A 7 -8.30 -3.89 -10.83
C LEU A 7 -9.15 -4.76 -9.89
N PRO A 8 -9.70 -5.90 -10.37
CA PRO A 8 -10.35 -6.83 -9.48
C PRO A 8 -9.34 -7.21 -8.39
N LEU A 9 -9.82 -7.29 -7.14
CA LEU A 9 -9.02 -7.70 -5.99
C LEU A 9 -8.13 -8.88 -6.39
N PRO A 10 -6.89 -8.92 -5.90
CA PRO A 10 -5.84 -9.71 -6.51
C PRO A 10 -6.30 -11.15 -6.68
N LEU A 11 -6.13 -11.69 -7.90
CA LEU A 11 -6.22 -13.13 -8.17
C LEU A 11 -5.57 -13.86 -6.99
N LYS A 12 -6.23 -14.90 -6.46
CA LYS A 12 -5.89 -15.65 -5.23
C LYS A 12 -4.39 -15.85 -4.99
N GLU A 13 -3.61 -15.95 -6.06
CA GLU A 13 -2.16 -16.01 -6.11
C GLU A 13 -1.42 -14.85 -5.40
N TYR A 14 -1.92 -13.62 -5.49
CA TYR A 14 -1.29 -12.44 -4.89
C TYR A 14 -1.78 -12.14 -3.48
N ALA A 15 -2.86 -12.77 -3.00
CA ALA A 15 -3.35 -12.58 -1.63
C ALA A 15 -2.27 -12.97 -0.59
N MET A 16 -1.44 -13.95 -0.93
CA MET A 16 -0.31 -14.44 -0.13
C MET A 16 0.97 -13.63 -0.32
N SER A 17 0.99 -12.62 -1.20
CA SER A 17 2.13 -11.72 -1.35
C SER A 17 2.30 -10.88 -0.08
N ARG A 18 3.56 -10.72 0.34
CA ARG A 18 3.90 -9.86 1.47
C ARG A 18 4.05 -8.42 1.01
N VAL A 19 3.50 -7.51 1.79
CA VAL A 19 3.54 -6.06 1.56
C VAL A 19 3.86 -5.33 2.85
N THR A 20 4.35 -4.11 2.70
CA THR A 20 4.57 -3.19 3.79
C THR A 20 3.56 -2.04 3.69
N VAL A 21 2.88 -1.79 4.80
CA VAL A 21 1.97 -0.67 4.99
C VAL A 21 2.75 0.51 5.50
N TYR A 22 2.62 1.65 4.84
CA TYR A 22 3.29 2.90 5.19
C TYR A 22 2.28 3.98 5.54
N PHE A 23 2.71 4.88 6.43
CA PHE A 23 2.07 6.16 6.72
C PHE A 23 3.05 7.28 6.36
N TYR A 24 2.54 8.40 5.84
CA TYR A 24 3.38 9.56 5.53
C TYR A 24 3.41 10.54 6.71
N SER A 25 4.61 10.84 7.19
CA SER A 25 4.86 11.85 8.23
C SER A 25 6.23 12.48 7.97
N ASP A 26 6.29 13.46 7.07
CA ASP A 26 7.51 14.07 6.48
C ASP A 26 8.41 13.11 5.67
N ARG A 27 8.30 11.81 5.95
CA ARG A 27 8.89 10.68 5.26
C ARG A 27 7.93 9.49 5.29
N TRP A 28 8.18 8.47 4.49
CA TRP A 28 7.43 7.23 4.57
C TRP A 28 7.87 6.42 5.78
N VAL A 29 6.94 6.19 6.70
CA VAL A 29 7.16 5.41 7.92
C VAL A 29 6.48 4.05 7.77
N PRO A 30 7.23 2.93 7.78
CA PRO A 30 6.63 1.60 7.75
C PRO A 30 5.94 1.33 9.08
N ILE A 31 4.64 1.02 9.04
CA ILE A 31 3.84 0.77 10.25
C ILE A 31 3.49 -0.70 10.42
N LYS A 32 3.46 -1.48 9.32
CA LYS A 32 3.12 -2.90 9.39
C LYS A 32 3.62 -3.70 8.19
N PHE A 33 4.05 -4.92 8.46
CA PHE A 33 4.38 -5.91 7.46
C PHE A 33 3.37 -7.07 7.51
N CYS A 34 2.67 -7.35 6.42
CA CYS A 34 1.67 -8.42 6.39
C CYS A 34 1.35 -8.91 4.96
N PHE A 35 0.48 -9.90 4.85
CA PHE A 35 -0.08 -10.32 3.56
C PHE A 35 -0.98 -9.24 2.95
N LEU A 36 -1.02 -9.20 1.62
CA LEU A 36 -1.77 -8.22 0.84
C LEU A 36 -3.26 -8.21 1.21
N GLU A 37 -3.87 -9.38 1.41
CA GLU A 37 -5.27 -9.48 1.84
C GLU A 37 -5.55 -8.66 3.12
N LYS A 38 -4.69 -8.81 4.13
CA LYS A 38 -4.81 -8.09 5.39
C LYS A 38 -4.51 -6.60 5.24
N ALA A 39 -3.59 -6.25 4.35
CA ALA A 39 -3.23 -4.87 4.06
C ALA A 39 -4.38 -4.12 3.38
N ILE A 40 -5.10 -4.78 2.46
CA ILE A 40 -6.30 -4.24 1.81
C ILE A 40 -7.39 -3.96 2.86
N LEU A 41 -7.64 -4.90 3.78
CA LEU A 41 -8.60 -4.69 4.88
C LEU A 41 -8.22 -3.50 5.76
N LEU A 42 -6.92 -3.33 6.05
CA LEU A 42 -6.42 -2.19 6.81
C LEU A 42 -6.59 -0.87 6.05
N HIS A 43 -6.33 -0.87 4.74
CA HIS A 43 -6.52 0.30 3.87
C HIS A 43 -7.98 0.74 3.86
N HIS A 44 -8.93 -0.18 3.69
CA HIS A 44 -10.35 0.14 3.78
C HIS A 44 -10.74 0.70 5.14
N LYS A 45 -10.26 0.10 6.24
CA LYS A 45 -10.54 0.60 7.59
C LYS A 45 -9.95 1.98 7.83
N ALA A 46 -8.71 2.22 7.40
CA ALA A 46 -8.05 3.52 7.53
C ALA A 46 -8.79 4.61 6.73
N ASN A 47 -9.22 4.30 5.51
CA ASN A 47 -10.00 5.22 4.69
C ASN A 47 -11.33 5.62 5.38
N LEU A 48 -12.04 4.66 5.99
CA LEU A 48 -13.24 4.95 6.79
C LEU A 48 -12.96 5.84 8.01
N GLU A 49 -11.74 5.77 8.57
CA GLU A 49 -11.30 6.60 9.70
C GLU A 49 -10.66 7.93 9.26
N GLY A 50 -10.65 8.24 7.94
CA GLY A 50 -10.00 9.44 7.39
C GLY A 50 -8.47 9.43 7.47
N LYS A 51 -7.87 8.23 7.61
CA LYS A 51 -6.42 8.03 7.66
C LYS A 51 -5.92 7.56 6.30
N GLU A 52 -4.86 8.20 5.83
CA GLU A 52 -4.19 7.82 4.59
C GLU A 52 -3.03 6.87 4.88
N ILE A 53 -3.12 5.65 4.35
CA ILE A 53 -2.03 4.67 4.38
C ILE A 53 -1.80 4.14 2.96
N LEU A 54 -0.56 3.84 2.62
CA LEU A 54 -0.21 3.28 1.31
C LEU A 54 0.43 1.90 1.46
N LEU A 55 0.28 1.07 0.43
CA LEU A 55 0.79 -0.29 0.37
C LEU A 55 1.91 -0.37 -0.66
N PHE A 56 3.06 -0.88 -0.26
CA PHE A 56 4.19 -1.12 -1.15
C PHE A 56 4.63 -2.59 -1.07
N PRO A 57 5.23 -3.14 -2.13
CA PRO A 57 5.92 -4.44 -2.07
C PRO A 57 6.90 -4.50 -0.89
N ALA A 58 7.07 -5.70 -0.33
CA ALA A 58 7.94 -5.96 0.82
C ALA A 58 9.41 -5.56 0.60
N ASP A 59 9.85 -5.61 -0.64
CA ASP A 59 11.20 -5.37 -1.14
C ASP A 59 11.42 -3.93 -1.62
N LEU A 60 10.42 -3.05 -1.46
CA LEU A 60 10.47 -1.68 -1.91
C LEU A 60 10.36 -0.70 -0.73
N ASP A 61 11.36 0.17 -0.60
CA ASP A 61 11.33 1.32 0.33
C ASP A 61 10.96 2.59 -0.45
N PRO A 62 9.78 3.18 -0.20
CA PRO A 62 9.36 4.38 -0.91
C PRO A 62 10.17 5.64 -0.56
N ASN A 63 11.02 5.62 0.47
CA ASN A 63 11.96 6.70 0.75
C ASN A 63 13.11 6.75 -0.28
N GLU A 64 13.40 5.65 -0.98
CA GLU A 64 14.43 5.57 -2.01
C GLU A 64 14.01 6.24 -3.33
N PHE A 65 12.72 6.58 -3.49
CA PHE A 65 12.23 7.32 -4.67
C PHE A 65 12.77 8.77 -4.76
N SER A 66 13.55 9.20 -3.78
CA SER A 66 14.08 10.56 -3.66
C SER A 66 15.39 10.82 -4.42
N THR A 67 15.54 10.37 -5.67
CA THR A 67 16.63 10.83 -6.54
C THR A 67 16.30 10.69 -8.03
N SER A 68 15.45 11.57 -8.60
CA SER A 68 15.56 12.04 -10.01
C SER A 68 14.41 12.97 -10.39
N PHE A 69 14.48 14.22 -9.96
CA PHE A 69 13.94 15.34 -10.73
C PHE A 69 15.11 16.33 -10.92
N ASN A 70 15.90 16.09 -11.98
CA ASN A 70 16.77 17.10 -12.58
C ASN A 70 15.99 17.78 -13.70
#